data_AF-A0A814T8K7-F1
#
_entry.id   AF-A0A814T8K7-F1
#
_cell.length_a   1.000
_cell.length_b   1.000
_cell.length_c   1.000
_cell.angle_alpha   90.00
_cell.angle_beta   90.00
_cell.angle_gamma   90.00
#
_symmetry.space_group_name_H-M   'P 1'
#
loop_
_entity.id
_entity.type
_entity.pdbx_description
1 polymer ?
#
loop_
_entity_poly.entity_id
_entity_poly.type
_entity_poly.pdbx_seq_one_letter_code
_entity_poly.pdbx_strand_id
1 'polypeptide(L)'
;MSAAYNYILSLANANVNLYKIGGPILISVGTVSCIINLKVFSKKTLRKNPCSIYLIACNVTNFLLIYTSILIATLGTGYSIDPSAHNWITTHSLIIKALLIPILMVVLGLWTVKNVRSMNHVTAVVNASTSVGVTIPGGVRTAHSKDRQLIKILLVDTSIYIFFNTMISIILIYQQIMQNQSQSYAQLYLQGFLTSVSVFSAFIPFCIGCYTNLWVSKTFRQEVKNTLTCK
;
A
#
# COMPACT_ATOMS: atom_id res chain seq x y z
N MET A 1 -18.24 -20.99 35.10
CA MET A 1 -17.21 -21.51 34.17
C MET A 1 -17.68 -21.51 32.70
N SER A 2 -18.95 -21.80 32.40
CA SER A 2 -19.48 -21.83 31.02
C SER A 2 -19.41 -20.49 30.26
N ALA A 3 -19.70 -19.36 30.91
CA ALA A 3 -19.75 -18.05 30.23
C ALA A 3 -18.38 -17.58 29.68
N ALA A 4 -17.32 -17.71 30.47
CA ALA A 4 -15.97 -17.31 30.06
C ALA A 4 -15.43 -18.20 28.92
N TYR A 5 -15.73 -19.50 28.96
CA TYR A 5 -15.38 -20.44 27.89
C TYR A 5 -16.09 -20.07 26.57
N ASN A 6 -17.40 -19.81 26.62
CA ASN A 6 -18.17 -19.40 25.44
C ASN A 6 -17.65 -18.08 24.85
N TYR A 7 -17.22 -17.14 25.69
CA TYR A 7 -16.62 -15.89 25.25
C TYR A 7 -15.30 -16.11 24.50
N ILE A 8 -14.39 -16.92 25.05
CA ILE A 8 -13.11 -17.26 24.43
C ILE A 8 -13.33 -17.96 23.08
N LEU A 9 -14.25 -18.93 23.04
CA LEU A 9 -14.59 -19.66 21.81
C LEU A 9 -15.15 -18.72 20.74
N SER A 10 -15.99 -17.76 21.12
CA SER A 10 -16.53 -16.73 20.21
C SER A 10 -15.42 -15.85 19.62
N LEU A 11 -14.46 -15.39 20.44
CA LEU A 11 -13.31 -14.61 19.97
C LEU A 11 -12.42 -15.40 19.02
N ALA A 12 -12.14 -16.66 19.34
CA ALA A 12 -11.34 -17.54 18.48
C ALA A 12 -12.02 -17.74 17.11
N ASN A 13 -13.33 -18.02 17.11
CA ASN A 13 -14.10 -18.17 15.88
C ASN A 13 -14.17 -16.86 15.08
N ALA A 14 -14.32 -15.71 15.75
CA ALA A 14 -14.30 -14.41 15.09
C ALA A 14 -12.95 -14.15 14.41
N ASN A 15 -11.84 -14.51 15.06
CA ASN A 15 -10.50 -14.37 14.47
C ASN A 15 -10.31 -15.24 13.21
N VAL A 16 -10.73 -16.51 13.28
CA VAL A 16 -10.66 -17.42 12.13
C VAL A 16 -11.52 -16.89 10.98
N ASN A 17 -12.75 -16.47 11.27
CA ASN A 17 -13.67 -15.93 10.27
C ASN A 17 -13.15 -14.63 9.63
N LEU A 18 -12.47 -13.77 10.40
CA LEU A 18 -11.85 -12.54 9.89
C LEU A 18 -10.88 -12.85 8.76
N TYR A 19 -9.96 -13.81 8.94
CA TYR A 19 -9.01 -14.18 7.89
C TYR A 19 -9.61 -15.06 6.81
N LYS A 20 -10.49 -16.00 7.17
CA LYS A 20 -11.11 -16.93 6.23
C LYS A 20 -11.96 -16.20 5.17
N ILE A 21 -12.73 -15.19 5.58
CA ILE A 21 -13.60 -14.41 4.70
C ILE A 21 -12.92 -13.11 4.26
N GLY A 22 -12.39 -12.34 5.20
CA GLY A 22 -11.80 -11.04 4.93
C GLY A 22 -10.49 -11.11 4.15
N GLY A 23 -9.68 -12.15 4.37
CA GLY A 23 -8.40 -12.37 3.68
C GLY A 23 -8.56 -12.46 2.16
N PRO A 24 -9.35 -13.41 1.62
CA PRO A 24 -9.60 -13.52 0.18
C PRO A 24 -10.21 -12.26 -0.43
N ILE A 25 -11.08 -11.55 0.29
CA ILE A 25 -11.66 -10.28 -0.17
C ILE A 25 -10.57 -9.22 -0.32
N LEU A 26 -9.73 -9.01 0.71
CA LEU A 26 -8.60 -8.07 0.64
C LEU A 26 -7.63 -8.43 -0.48
N ILE A 27 -7.28 -9.70 -0.64
CA ILE A 27 -6.37 -10.16 -1.70
C ILE A 27 -6.97 -9.86 -3.08
N SER A 28 -8.24 -10.19 -3.29
CA SER A 28 -8.91 -9.98 -4.58
C SER A 28 -9.01 -8.49 -4.93
N VAL A 29 -9.49 -7.68 -3.97
CA VAL A 29 -9.62 -6.23 -4.13
C VAL A 29 -8.26 -5.57 -4.33
N GLY A 30 -7.26 -5.96 -3.55
CA GLY A 30 -5.91 -5.43 -3.63
C GLY A 30 -5.20 -5.79 -4.93
N THR A 31 -5.32 -7.03 -5.40
CA THR A 31 -4.76 -7.45 -6.69
C THR A 31 -5.35 -6.66 -7.85
N VAL A 32 -6.68 -6.51 -7.90
CA VAL A 32 -7.34 -5.69 -8.94
C VAL A 32 -6.86 -4.24 -8.88
N SER A 33 -6.79 -3.67 -7.67
CA SER A 33 -6.34 -2.31 -7.41
C SER A 33 -4.90 -2.08 -7.90
N CYS A 34 -3.96 -2.97 -7.56
CA CYS A 34 -2.58 -2.91 -8.00
C CYS A 34 -2.45 -3.03 -9.53
N ILE A 35 -3.17 -3.96 -10.17
CA ILE A 35 -3.11 -4.15 -11.63
C ILE A 35 -3.58 -2.89 -12.38
N ILE A 36 -4.70 -2.29 -11.94
CA ILE A 36 -5.23 -1.08 -12.57
C ILE A 36 -4.25 0.08 -12.39
N ASN A 37 -3.78 0.33 -11.17
CA ASN A 37 -2.80 1.38 -10.89
C ASN A 37 -1.53 1.19 -11.73
N LEU A 38 -0.97 -0.02 -11.78
CA LEU A 38 0.23 -0.31 -12.57
C LEU A 38 0.02 -0.05 -14.06
N LYS A 39 -1.11 -0.48 -14.64
CA LYS A 39 -1.42 -0.21 -16.06
C LYS A 39 -1.54 1.29 -16.34
N VAL A 40 -2.23 2.04 -15.48
CA VAL A 40 -2.41 3.49 -15.65
C VAL A 40 -1.07 4.21 -15.55
N PHE A 41 -0.34 4.03 -14.45
CA PHE A 41 0.91 4.75 -14.22
C PHE A 41 2.04 4.32 -15.17
N SER A 42 1.99 3.11 -15.73
CA SER A 42 2.97 2.65 -16.74
C SER A 42 2.85 3.35 -18.09
N LYS A 43 1.80 4.13 -18.33
CA LYS A 43 1.66 4.91 -19.58
C LYS A 43 2.83 5.86 -19.77
N LYS A 44 3.36 5.91 -21.00
CA LYS A 44 4.51 6.77 -21.39
C LYS A 44 4.30 8.24 -21.01
N THR A 45 3.07 8.73 -21.04
CA THR A 45 2.71 10.12 -20.70
C THR A 45 2.89 10.42 -19.21
N LEU A 46 2.57 9.48 -18.33
CA LEU A 46 2.63 9.64 -16.87
C LEU A 46 4.02 9.34 -16.31
N ARG A 47 4.76 8.39 -16.89
CA ARG A 47 6.13 8.03 -16.45
C ARG A 47 7.15 9.17 -16.54
N LYS A 48 6.84 10.24 -17.29
CA LYS A 48 7.66 11.45 -17.29
C LYS A 48 7.61 12.16 -15.93
N ASN A 49 6.53 12.01 -15.16
CA ASN A 49 6.43 12.62 -13.85
C ASN A 49 7.10 11.73 -12.78
N PRO A 50 8.00 12.28 -11.94
CA PRO A 50 8.68 11.51 -10.88
C PRO A 50 7.74 10.90 -9.83
N CYS A 51 6.67 11.61 -9.47
CA CYS A 51 5.65 11.10 -8.55
C CYS A 51 4.96 9.86 -9.13
N SER A 52 4.76 9.80 -10.45
CA SER A 52 4.22 8.59 -11.10
C SER A 52 5.15 7.39 -10.95
N ILE A 53 6.47 7.58 -11.02
CA ILE A 53 7.45 6.49 -10.85
C ILE A 53 7.41 5.99 -9.39
N TYR A 54 7.35 6.90 -8.43
CA TYR A 54 7.17 6.55 -7.02
C TYR A 54 5.87 5.76 -6.78
N LEU A 55 4.76 6.18 -7.39
CA LEU A 55 3.50 5.46 -7.28
C LEU A 55 3.56 4.06 -7.92
N ILE A 56 4.29 3.87 -9.02
CA ILE A 56 4.54 2.54 -9.59
C ILE A 56 5.30 1.68 -8.57
N ALA A 57 6.39 2.20 -8.00
CA ALA A 57 7.19 1.52 -7.00
C ALA A 57 6.35 1.08 -5.80
N CYS A 58 5.53 1.99 -5.25
CA CYS A 58 4.61 1.69 -4.16
C CYS A 58 3.61 0.60 -4.55
N ASN A 59 3.03 0.63 -5.76
CA ASN A 59 2.08 -0.40 -6.18
C ASN A 59 2.74 -1.78 -6.36
N VAL A 60 3.98 -1.85 -6.84
CA VAL A 60 4.76 -3.10 -6.90
C VAL A 60 5.02 -3.64 -5.49
N THR A 61 5.47 -2.78 -4.58
CA THR A 61 5.69 -3.15 -3.17
C THR A 61 4.40 -3.63 -2.51
N ASN A 62 3.28 -2.92 -2.71
CA ASN A 62 1.98 -3.30 -2.17
C ASN A 62 1.54 -4.66 -2.70
N PHE A 63 1.72 -4.92 -3.99
CA PHE A 63 1.43 -6.22 -4.59
C PHE A 63 2.24 -7.34 -3.91
N LEU A 64 3.56 -7.17 -3.77
CA LEU A 64 4.41 -8.13 -3.08
C LEU A 64 3.99 -8.33 -1.60
N LEU A 65 3.61 -7.25 -0.92
CA LEU A 65 3.22 -7.29 0.48
C LEU A 65 1.89 -8.03 0.68
N ILE A 66 0.91 -7.85 -0.20
CA ILE A 66 -0.37 -8.60 -0.20
C ILE A 66 -0.10 -10.11 -0.28
N TYR A 67 0.70 -10.54 -1.25
CA TYR A 67 0.97 -11.97 -1.47
C TYR A 67 1.92 -12.59 -0.44
N THR A 68 2.90 -11.85 0.07
CA THR A 68 3.83 -12.39 1.07
C THR A 68 3.26 -12.31 2.49
N SER A 69 2.32 -11.41 2.79
CA SER A 69 1.81 -11.21 4.16
C SER A 69 0.39 -11.71 4.34
N ILE A 70 -0.55 -11.16 3.58
CA ILE A 70 -1.98 -11.44 3.77
C ILE A 70 -2.27 -12.89 3.38
N LEU A 71 -1.69 -13.38 2.28
CA LEU A 71 -1.90 -14.76 1.84
C LEU A 71 -1.40 -15.75 2.90
N ILE A 72 -0.19 -15.56 3.43
CA ILE A 72 0.39 -16.43 4.46
C ILE A 72 -0.48 -16.41 5.73
N ALA A 73 -0.88 -15.22 6.19
CA ALA A 73 -1.76 -15.08 7.36
C ALA A 73 -3.14 -15.72 7.12
N THR A 74 -3.69 -15.59 5.91
CA THR A 74 -4.97 -16.17 5.52
C THR A 74 -4.90 -17.70 5.54
N LEU A 75 -3.85 -18.28 4.94
CA LEU A 75 -3.65 -19.73 4.91
C LEU A 75 -3.42 -20.32 6.30
N GLY A 76 -2.57 -19.69 7.11
CA GLY A 76 -2.26 -20.14 8.46
C GLY A 76 -3.43 -19.99 9.43
N THR A 77 -3.93 -18.77 9.61
CA THR A 77 -4.96 -18.47 10.62
C THR A 77 -6.37 -18.85 10.15
N GLY A 78 -6.68 -18.68 8.87
CA GLY A 78 -8.02 -18.88 8.33
C GLY A 78 -8.33 -20.32 7.89
N TYR A 79 -7.32 -21.04 7.40
CA TYR A 79 -7.48 -22.40 6.83
C TYR A 79 -6.69 -23.47 7.57
N SER A 80 -5.94 -23.12 8.61
CA SER A 80 -5.07 -24.04 9.37
C SER A 80 -4.06 -24.78 8.50
N ILE A 81 -3.70 -24.20 7.35
CA ILE A 81 -2.64 -24.70 6.49
C ILE A 81 -1.36 -24.08 7.02
N ASP A 82 -0.62 -24.83 7.82
CA ASP A 82 0.61 -24.33 8.43
C ASP A 82 1.75 -24.26 7.39
N PRO A 83 2.10 -23.06 6.88
CA PRO A 83 3.21 -22.92 5.96
C PRO A 83 4.56 -23.01 6.69
N SER A 84 4.55 -22.99 8.04
CA SER A 84 5.74 -23.02 8.89
C SER A 84 6.27 -24.43 9.15
N ALA A 85 5.48 -25.48 8.88
CA ALA A 85 5.98 -26.86 8.80
C ALA A 85 7.18 -26.97 7.84
N HIS A 86 7.29 -26.03 6.90
CA HIS A 86 8.50 -25.76 6.14
C HIS A 86 9.16 -24.47 6.63
N ASN A 87 9.90 -24.53 7.75
CA ASN A 87 10.60 -23.40 8.40
C ASN A 87 11.36 -22.47 7.44
N TRP A 88 11.83 -23.02 6.32
CA TRP A 88 12.47 -22.28 5.24
C TRP A 88 11.58 -21.16 4.66
N ILE A 89 10.30 -21.42 4.40
CA ILE A 89 9.40 -20.50 3.72
C ILE A 89 9.08 -19.29 4.60
N THR A 90 8.78 -19.50 5.87
CA THR A 90 8.47 -18.44 6.84
C THR A 90 9.67 -17.52 7.05
N THR A 91 10.86 -18.08 7.27
CA THR A 91 12.09 -17.29 7.45
C THR A 91 12.43 -16.49 6.19
N HIS A 92 12.31 -17.08 5.00
CA HIS A 92 12.54 -16.35 3.75
C HIS A 92 11.50 -15.24 3.53
N SER A 93 10.23 -15.48 3.88
CA SER A 93 9.19 -14.46 3.74
C SER A 93 9.45 -13.23 4.61
N LEU A 94 9.99 -13.42 5.82
CA LEU A 94 10.37 -12.34 6.73
C LEU A 94 11.58 -11.57 6.21
N ILE A 95 12.62 -12.28 5.77
CA ILE A 95 13.83 -11.67 5.20
C ILE A 95 13.47 -10.87 3.94
N ILE A 96 12.64 -11.44 3.07
CA ILE A 96 12.15 -10.75 1.86
C ILE A 96 11.38 -9.49 2.25
N LYS A 97 10.44 -9.55 3.19
CA LYS A 97 9.70 -8.34 3.62
C LYS A 97 10.62 -7.29 4.21
N ALA A 98 11.54 -7.69 5.08
CA ALA A 98 12.40 -6.77 5.82
C ALA A 98 13.46 -6.12 4.93
N LEU A 99 14.00 -6.82 3.94
CA LEU A 99 15.11 -6.32 3.11
C LEU A 99 14.66 -5.93 1.70
N LEU A 100 13.85 -6.74 1.02
CA LEU A 100 13.48 -6.49 -0.37
C LEU A 100 12.66 -5.21 -0.50
N ILE A 101 11.72 -4.97 0.41
CA ILE A 101 10.83 -3.80 0.34
C ILE A 101 11.64 -2.50 0.50
N PRO A 102 12.48 -2.31 1.55
CA PRO A 102 13.29 -1.11 1.66
C PRO A 102 14.30 -0.96 0.52
N ILE A 103 14.95 -2.04 0.08
CA ILE A 103 15.90 -1.98 -1.03
C ILE A 103 15.22 -1.54 -2.31
N LEU A 104 14.04 -2.09 -2.64
CA LEU A 104 13.26 -1.65 -3.80
C LEU A 104 12.85 -0.19 -3.69
N MET A 105 12.39 0.26 -2.51
CA MET A 105 12.03 1.67 -2.31
C MET A 105 13.24 2.60 -2.45
N VAL A 106 14.42 2.21 -1.97
CA VAL A 106 15.65 2.99 -2.11
C VAL A 106 16.08 3.05 -3.57
N VAL A 107 16.14 1.91 -4.27
CA VAL A 107 16.54 1.85 -5.68
C VAL A 107 15.59 2.68 -6.55
N LEU A 108 14.29 2.53 -6.36
CA LEU A 108 13.27 3.26 -7.12
C LEU A 108 13.22 4.75 -6.73
N GLY A 109 13.49 5.08 -5.47
CA GLY A 109 13.65 6.46 -5.01
C GLY A 109 14.85 7.16 -5.65
N LEU A 110 16.02 6.51 -5.65
CA LEU A 110 17.23 7.01 -6.31
C LEU A 110 17.01 7.17 -7.82
N TRP A 111 16.34 6.22 -8.45
CA TRP A 111 15.98 6.33 -9.86
C TRP A 111 15.05 7.52 -10.13
N THR A 112 14.07 7.74 -9.25
CA THR A 112 13.18 8.90 -9.32
C THR A 112 13.96 10.21 -9.24
N VAL A 113 14.90 10.35 -8.29
CA VAL A 113 15.75 11.54 -8.15
C VAL A 113 16.61 11.77 -9.39
N LYS A 114 17.22 10.71 -9.95
CA LYS A 114 18.02 10.82 -11.18
C LYS A 114 17.17 11.29 -12.36
N ASN A 115 15.93 10.81 -12.47
CA ASN A 115 15.00 11.22 -13.52
C ASN A 115 14.59 12.70 -13.38
N VAL A 116 14.30 13.17 -12.16
CA VAL A 116 14.02 14.60 -11.91
C VAL A 116 15.18 15.49 -12.31
N ARG A 117 16.41 15.13 -11.92
CA ARG A 117 17.60 15.93 -12.26
C ARG A 117 17.82 16.01 -13.77
N SER A 118 17.60 14.90 -14.48
CA SER A 118 17.68 14.88 -15.95
C SER A 118 16.66 15.81 -16.60
N MET A 119 15.41 15.84 -16.11
CA MET A 119 14.38 16.73 -16.63
C MET A 119 14.66 18.22 -16.34
N ASN A 120 15.20 18.53 -15.17
CA ASN A 120 15.56 19.90 -14.81
C ASN A 120 16.67 20.43 -15.73
N HIS A 121 17.64 19.58 -16.11
CA HIS A 121 18.70 19.97 -17.03
C HIS A 121 18.15 20.29 -18.43
N VAL A 122 17.23 19.49 -18.96
CA VAL A 122 16.61 19.75 -20.28
C VAL A 122 15.79 21.04 -20.26
N THR A 123 15.06 21.30 -19.18
CA THR A 123 14.23 22.51 -19.06
C THR A 123 15.07 23.78 -18.95
N ALA A 124 16.21 23.72 -18.23
CA ALA A 124 17.13 24.86 -18.12
C ALA A 124 17.72 25.28 -19.47
N VAL A 125 18.09 24.32 -20.33
CA VAL A 125 18.64 24.61 -21.66
C VAL A 125 17.61 25.27 -22.57
N VAL A 126 16.36 24.80 -22.56
CA VAL A 126 15.28 25.40 -23.38
C VAL A 126 15.03 26.86 -22.99
N ASN A 127 15.04 27.18 -21.69
CA ASN A 127 14.84 28.55 -21.23
C ASN A 127 16.01 29.48 -21.61
N ALA A 128 17.24 28.97 -21.64
CA ALA A 128 18.42 29.75 -22.02
C ALA A 128 18.46 30.11 -23.52
N SER A 129 17.86 29.28 -24.39
CA SER A 129 17.84 29.51 -25.85
C SER A 129 16.69 30.41 -26.33
N THR A 130 15.72 30.75 -25.46
CA THR A 130 14.50 31.49 -25.86
C THR A 130 14.57 32.99 -25.56
N SER A 131 15.77 33.56 -25.47
CA SER A 131 15.97 35.03 -25.36
C SER A 131 15.71 35.78 -26.68
N VAL A 132 15.39 35.08 -27.77
CA VAL A 132 15.02 35.69 -29.07
C VAL A 132 13.50 35.66 -29.27
N GLY A 133 12.81 36.60 -28.64
CA GLY A 133 11.64 37.33 -29.18
C GLY A 133 10.35 36.62 -29.65
N VAL A 134 10.23 35.29 -29.62
CA VAL A 134 9.01 34.60 -30.12
C VAL A 134 8.14 34.14 -28.97
N THR A 135 7.12 34.92 -28.64
CA THR A 135 6.06 34.60 -27.68
C THR A 135 5.18 33.47 -28.21
N ILE A 136 5.48 32.21 -27.86
CA ILE A 136 4.55 31.08 -28.07
C ILE A 136 3.55 31.09 -26.90
N PRO A 137 2.27 31.43 -27.11
CA PRO A 137 1.29 31.49 -26.04
C PRO A 137 0.67 30.09 -25.86
N GLY A 138 0.90 29.43 -24.71
CA GLY A 138 -0.06 28.43 -24.20
C GLY A 138 0.47 27.13 -23.57
N GLY A 139 1.73 26.73 -23.77
CA GLY A 139 2.18 25.37 -23.39
C GLY A 139 2.51 25.12 -21.90
N VAL A 140 2.92 26.16 -21.14
CA VAL A 140 3.55 25.95 -19.82
C VAL A 140 2.54 25.68 -18.69
N ARG A 141 1.29 26.16 -18.82
CA ARG A 141 0.29 26.08 -17.73
C ARG A 141 -0.27 24.68 -17.48
N THR A 142 -0.29 23.79 -18.47
CA THR A 142 -0.96 22.49 -18.35
C THR A 142 -0.18 21.47 -17.52
N ALA A 143 1.16 21.53 -17.51
CA ALA A 143 2.00 20.60 -16.76
C ALA A 143 1.78 20.71 -15.24
N HIS A 144 1.75 21.94 -14.72
CA HIS A 144 1.63 22.20 -13.29
C HIS A 144 0.33 21.68 -12.67
N SER A 145 -0.77 21.69 -13.43
CA SER A 145 -2.07 21.20 -12.94
C SER A 145 -2.09 19.69 -12.67
N LYS A 146 -1.31 18.90 -13.43
CA LYS A 146 -1.21 17.43 -13.27
C LYS A 146 -0.37 17.08 -12.05
N ASP A 147 0.73 17.80 -11.85
CA ASP A 147 1.65 17.59 -10.73
C ASP A 147 0.93 17.85 -9.40
N ARG A 148 0.14 18.93 -9.32
CA ARG A 148 -0.69 19.22 -8.13
C ARG A 148 -1.70 18.10 -7.83
N GLN A 149 -2.25 17.44 -8.85
CA GLN A 149 -3.18 16.33 -8.66
C GLN A 149 -2.47 15.07 -8.14
N LEU A 150 -1.28 14.77 -8.64
CA LEU A 150 -0.47 13.64 -8.16
C LEU A 150 -0.02 13.85 -6.71
N ILE A 151 0.37 15.07 -6.35
CA ILE A 151 0.69 15.43 -4.96
C ILE A 151 -0.54 15.23 -4.06
N LYS A 152 -1.74 15.65 -4.53
CA LYS A 152 -2.98 15.44 -3.77
C LYS A 152 -3.31 13.96 -3.57
N ILE A 153 -3.11 13.13 -4.59
CA ILE A 153 -3.23 11.67 -4.48
C ILE A 153 -2.30 11.14 -3.38
N LEU A 154 -1.01 11.47 -3.49
CA LEU A 154 0.01 10.98 -2.56
C LEU A 154 -0.29 11.38 -1.11
N LEU A 155 -0.76 12.61 -0.92
CA LEU A 155 -1.13 13.12 0.41
C LEU A 155 -2.31 12.31 0.99
N VAL A 156 -3.37 12.07 0.21
CA VAL A 156 -4.53 11.30 0.67
C VAL A 156 -4.14 9.86 0.98
N ASP A 157 -3.38 9.20 0.11
CA ASP A 157 -2.91 7.82 0.32
C ASP A 157 -2.03 7.73 1.58
N THR A 158 -1.15 8.70 1.79
CA THR A 158 -0.29 8.77 2.98
C THR A 158 -1.11 8.99 4.25
N SER A 159 -2.11 9.87 4.21
CA SER A 159 -3.00 10.10 5.36
C SER A 159 -3.78 8.84 5.75
N ILE A 160 -4.32 8.11 4.77
CA ILE A 160 -5.00 6.83 4.98
C ILE A 160 -4.04 5.81 5.58
N TYR A 161 -2.83 5.70 5.04
CA TYR A 161 -1.80 4.80 5.55
C TYR A 161 -1.48 5.07 7.02
N ILE A 162 -1.26 6.34 7.39
CA ILE A 162 -0.98 6.74 8.78
C ILE A 162 -2.15 6.35 9.68
N PHE A 163 -3.40 6.65 9.29
CA PHE A 163 -4.58 6.35 10.10
C PHE A 163 -4.73 4.85 10.41
N PHE A 164 -4.51 3.97 9.43
CA PHE A 164 -4.62 2.53 9.67
C PHE A 164 -3.40 1.96 10.43
N ASN A 165 -2.21 2.52 10.23
CA ASN A 165 -1.01 2.06 10.94
C ASN A 165 -0.93 2.55 12.40
N THR A 166 -1.61 3.64 12.77
CA THR A 166 -1.65 4.05 14.18
C THR A 166 -2.37 3.00 15.04
N MET A 167 -3.38 2.31 14.51
CA MET A 167 -4.10 1.26 15.24
C MET A 167 -3.20 0.09 15.65
N ILE A 168 -2.27 -0.35 14.78
CA ILE A 168 -1.31 -1.41 15.14
C ILE A 168 -0.28 -0.90 16.15
N SER A 169 0.21 0.33 16.00
CA SER A 169 1.17 0.93 16.95
C SER A 169 0.59 1.06 18.36
N ILE A 170 -0.67 1.48 18.48
CA ILE A 170 -1.36 1.57 19.78
C ILE A 170 -1.45 0.20 20.44
N ILE A 171 -1.84 -0.84 19.69
CA ILE A 171 -1.92 -2.20 20.23
C ILE A 171 -0.54 -2.69 20.67
N LEU A 172 0.51 -2.53 19.86
CA LEU A 172 1.86 -2.98 20.23
C LEU A 172 2.38 -2.28 21.49
N ILE A 173 2.13 -0.97 21.64
CA ILE A 173 2.46 -0.24 22.87
C ILE A 173 1.69 -0.82 24.06
N TYR A 174 0.40 -1.09 23.89
CA TYR A 174 -0.41 -1.74 24.92
C TYR A 174 0.15 -3.11 25.33
N GLN A 175 0.56 -3.95 24.36
CA GLN A 175 1.19 -5.24 24.64
C GLN A 175 2.49 -5.07 25.44
N GLN A 176 3.30 -4.07 25.10
CA GLN A 176 4.56 -3.79 25.78
C GLN A 176 4.36 -3.38 27.24
N ILE A 177 3.33 -2.58 27.53
CA ILE A 177 2.99 -2.15 28.90
C ILE A 177 2.50 -3.34 29.73
N MET A 178 1.70 -4.22 29.13
CA MET A 178 1.13 -5.37 29.83
C MET A 178 2.09 -6.54 30.03
N GLN A 179 3.29 -6.52 29.42
CA GLN A 179 4.25 -7.63 29.46
C GLN A 179 4.66 -8.05 30.89
N ASN A 180 4.62 -7.12 31.85
CA ASN A 180 5.03 -7.38 33.24
C ASN A 180 3.86 -7.70 34.18
N GLN A 181 2.62 -7.72 33.69
CA GLN A 181 1.43 -7.98 34.50
C GLN A 181 0.89 -9.39 34.27
N SER A 182 0.39 -10.05 35.32
CA SER A 182 -0.27 -11.34 35.19
C SER A 182 -1.61 -11.17 34.46
N GLN A 183 -1.67 -11.63 33.21
CA GLN A 183 -2.88 -11.56 32.39
C GLN A 183 -3.76 -12.78 32.63
N SER A 184 -5.08 -12.55 32.72
CA SER A 184 -6.06 -13.63 32.66
C SER A 184 -6.13 -14.24 31.25
N TYR A 185 -6.54 -15.50 31.14
CA TYR A 185 -6.71 -16.18 29.84
C TYR A 185 -7.63 -15.40 28.88
N ALA A 186 -8.73 -14.81 29.39
CA ALA A 186 -9.64 -14.03 28.57
C ALA A 186 -8.98 -12.76 27.98
N GLN A 187 -8.11 -12.10 28.74
CA GLN A 187 -7.36 -10.93 28.27
C GLN A 187 -6.37 -11.31 27.16
N LEU A 188 -5.70 -12.46 27.28
CA LEU A 188 -4.75 -12.93 26.27
C LEU A 188 -5.45 -13.20 24.92
N TYR A 189 -6.62 -13.83 24.93
CA TYR A 189 -7.41 -14.05 23.71
C TYR A 189 -7.97 -12.74 23.12
N LEU A 190 -8.46 -11.83 23.97
CA LEU A 190 -8.91 -10.51 23.53
C LEU A 190 -7.77 -9.73 22.87
N GLN A 191 -6.58 -9.72 23.49
CA GLN A 191 -5.39 -9.08 22.95
C GLN A 191 -4.98 -9.71 21.61
N GLY A 192 -4.97 -11.04 21.50
CA GLY A 192 -4.68 -11.73 20.24
C GLY A 192 -5.68 -11.39 19.13
N PHE A 193 -6.97 -11.29 19.46
CA PHE A 193 -7.99 -10.85 18.52
C PHE A 193 -7.80 -9.39 18.09
N LEU A 194 -7.56 -8.46 19.04
CA LEU A 194 -7.29 -7.06 18.73
C LEU A 194 -6.05 -6.88 17.86
N THR A 195 -4.96 -7.59 18.15
CA THR A 195 -3.77 -7.62 17.30
C THR A 195 -4.10 -8.10 15.90
N SER A 196 -4.91 -9.16 15.77
CA SER A 196 -5.33 -9.68 14.48
C SER A 196 -6.16 -8.68 13.69
N VAL A 197 -7.10 -7.98 14.33
CA VAL A 197 -7.89 -6.90 13.72
C VAL A 197 -7.01 -5.73 13.30
N SER A 198 -6.06 -5.31 14.14
CA SER A 198 -5.15 -4.19 13.81
C SER A 198 -4.20 -4.55 12.66
N VAL A 199 -3.63 -5.75 12.66
CA VAL A 199 -2.80 -6.25 11.55
C VAL A 199 -3.61 -6.34 10.27
N PHE A 200 -4.82 -6.90 10.33
CA PHE A 200 -5.75 -6.95 9.19
C PHE A 200 -6.06 -5.55 8.65
N SER A 201 -6.33 -4.60 9.54
CA SER A 201 -6.65 -3.21 9.21
C SER A 201 -5.46 -2.47 8.58
N ALA A 202 -4.23 -2.77 8.99
CA ALA A 202 -3.02 -2.21 8.40
C ALA A 202 -2.84 -2.61 6.92
N PHE A 203 -3.54 -3.65 6.44
CA PHE A 203 -3.51 -4.03 5.03
C PHE A 203 -4.52 -3.30 4.14
N ILE A 204 -5.54 -2.65 4.73
CA ILE A 204 -6.59 -1.93 4.00
C ILE A 204 -6.00 -0.84 3.07
N PRO A 205 -5.06 0.02 3.51
CA PRO A 205 -4.46 1.06 2.66
C PRO A 205 -3.87 0.52 1.35
N PHE A 206 -3.25 -0.65 1.39
CA PHE A 206 -2.64 -1.26 0.21
C PHE A 206 -3.67 -1.73 -0.82
N CYS A 207 -4.88 -2.08 -0.34
CA CYS A 207 -5.94 -2.58 -1.19
C CYS A 207 -6.78 -1.46 -1.80
N ILE A 208 -6.99 -0.36 -1.07
CA ILE A 208 -7.90 0.72 -1.51
C ILE A 208 -7.26 1.77 -2.42
N GLY A 209 -5.94 1.70 -2.68
CA GLY A 209 -5.19 2.71 -3.44
C GLY A 209 -5.76 3.08 -4.83
N CYS A 210 -6.26 2.12 -5.60
CA CYS A 210 -6.91 2.44 -6.87
C CYS A 210 -8.22 3.23 -6.69
N TYR A 211 -9.00 2.90 -5.66
CA TYR A 211 -10.27 3.55 -5.38
C TYR A 211 -10.06 4.97 -4.87
N THR A 212 -9.06 5.19 -4.01
CA THR A 212 -8.66 6.53 -3.56
C THR A 212 -8.18 7.37 -4.74
N ASN A 213 -7.37 6.80 -5.65
CA ASN A 213 -6.93 7.46 -6.88
C ASN A 213 -8.09 7.88 -7.79
N LEU A 214 -9.06 6.98 -7.99
CA LEU A 214 -10.27 7.26 -8.77
C LEU A 214 -11.11 8.37 -8.13
N TRP A 215 -11.20 8.40 -6.80
CA TRP A 215 -11.99 9.40 -6.10
C TRP A 215 -11.34 10.79 -6.15
N VAL A 216 -10.03 10.85 -5.89
CA VAL A 216 -9.28 12.10 -5.71
C VAL A 216 -8.95 12.78 -7.05
N SER A 217 -8.61 12.02 -8.09
CA SER A 217 -8.00 12.57 -9.32
C SER A 217 -8.90 12.45 -10.55
N LYS A 218 -9.21 13.61 -11.16
CA LYS A 218 -9.87 13.66 -12.47
C LYS A 218 -8.98 13.10 -13.58
N THR A 219 -7.68 13.39 -13.53
CA THR A 219 -6.72 12.87 -14.52
C THR A 219 -6.64 11.35 -14.46
N PHE A 220 -6.59 10.76 -13.26
CA PHE A 220 -6.55 9.31 -13.11
C PHE A 220 -7.80 8.64 -13.69
N ARG A 221 -8.99 9.17 -13.40
CA ARG A 221 -10.25 8.70 -14.00
C ARG A 221 -10.23 8.73 -15.52
N GLN A 222 -9.75 9.83 -16.11
CA GLN A 222 -9.66 9.95 -17.56
C GLN A 222 -8.70 8.90 -18.14
N GLU A 223 -7.56 8.67 -17.49
CA GLU A 223 -6.58 7.68 -17.95
C GLU A 223 -7.09 6.24 -17.80
N VAL A 224 -7.82 5.92 -16.73
CA VAL A 224 -8.53 4.64 -16.58
C VAL A 224 -9.54 4.46 -17.70
N LYS A 225 -10.39 5.47 -17.95
CA LYS A 225 -11.37 5.42 -19.04
C LYS A 225 -10.69 5.16 -20.39
N ASN A 226 -9.64 5.92 -20.70
CA ASN A 226 -8.87 5.75 -21.94
C ASN A 226 -8.28 4.32 -22.05
N THR A 227 -7.81 3.75 -20.94
CA THR A 227 -7.24 2.39 -20.91
C THR A 227 -8.31 1.32 -21.15
N LEU A 228 -9.52 1.53 -20.63
CA LEU A 228 -10.63 0.59 -20.78
C LEU A 228 -11.31 0.69 -22.15
N THR A 229 -11.32 1.88 -22.79
CA THR A 229 -11.96 2.07 -24.08
C THR A 229 -11.13 1.65 -25.29
N CYS A 230 -9.88 1.18 -25.09
CA CYS A 230 -8.97 0.74 -26.17
C CYS A 230 -8.96 1.67 -27.40
N LYS A 231 -9.04 2.98 -27.15
CA LYS A 231 -8.76 4.03 -28.15
C LYS A 231 -7.39 4.61 -27.84
#